data_AF-A0A520HKF8-F1
#
_entry.id   AF-A0A520HKF8-F1
#
_cell.length_a   1.000
_cell.length_b   1.000
_cell.length_c   1.000
_cell.angle_alpha   90.00
_cell.angle_beta   90.00
_cell.angle_gamma   90.00
#
_symmetry.space_group_name_H-M   'P 1'
#
loop_
_entity.id
_entity.type
_entity.pdbx_description
1 polymer ?
#
loop_
_entity_poly.entity_id
_entity_poly.type
_entity_poly.pdbx_seq_one_letter_code
_entity_poly.pdbx_strand_id
1 'polypeptide(L)'
;RTASVTLGDPRAYLYEPNAAVLKAGAFRLVAARFGLTKIAPHSHLYTSDEVCWDFPGRIFSLVEILKPDAKSVKMHVPDLKANLTVRNFPQTVAELRKKLSLREGGDTYIMATTLLNGDKRLLITKKVSRI
;
A
#
# COMPACT_ATOMS: atom_id res chain seq x y z
N ARG A 1 11.03 -8.60 24.42
CA ARG A 1 11.98 -7.82 23.59
C ARG A 1 11.18 -7.05 22.54
N THR A 2 11.34 -5.74 22.48
CA THR A 2 10.58 -4.86 21.61
C THR A 2 11.28 -4.81 20.24
N ALA A 3 10.84 -5.60 19.26
CA ALA A 3 11.48 -5.68 17.94
C ALA A 3 11.59 -4.28 17.30
N SER A 4 12.78 -3.77 17.02
CA SER A 4 12.96 -2.51 16.28
C SER A 4 12.32 -2.63 14.89
N VAL A 5 11.65 -1.58 14.44
CA VAL A 5 11.05 -1.52 13.10
C VAL A 5 11.69 -0.39 12.33
N THR A 6 12.21 -0.69 11.14
CA THR A 6 12.71 0.33 10.22
C THR A 6 11.52 1.00 9.54
N LEU A 7 11.51 2.33 9.53
CA LEU A 7 10.52 3.13 8.82
C LEU A 7 11.18 3.77 7.58
N GLY A 8 10.39 4.00 6.53
CA GLY A 8 10.91 4.63 5.32
C GLY A 8 9.87 4.75 4.22
N ASP A 9 10.23 5.46 3.16
CA ASP A 9 9.36 5.73 2.03
C ASP A 9 9.08 4.48 1.18
N PRO A 10 7.99 4.47 0.39
CA PRO A 10 7.69 3.41 -0.55
C PRO A 10 8.85 3.16 -1.52
N ARG A 11 9.14 1.89 -1.79
CA ARG A 11 10.17 1.39 -2.71
C ARG A 11 9.55 0.49 -3.77
N ALA A 12 10.37 -0.26 -4.50
CA ALA A 12 9.96 -1.06 -5.66
C ALA A 12 8.81 -2.04 -5.36
N TYR A 13 8.77 -2.65 -4.17
CA TYR A 13 7.73 -3.59 -3.78
C TYR A 13 6.99 -3.16 -2.53
N LEU A 14 5.67 -3.36 -2.52
CA LEU A 14 4.76 -3.08 -1.41
C LEU A 14 4.03 -4.33 -0.94
N TYR A 15 3.76 -4.38 0.37
CA TYR A 15 3.22 -5.57 1.02
C TYR A 15 1.97 -5.25 1.86
N GLU A 16 0.86 -5.84 1.41
CA GLU A 16 -0.46 -5.97 2.02
C GLU A 16 -0.62 -7.11 3.04
N PRO A 17 -0.38 -7.00 4.37
CA PRO A 17 -0.55 -8.15 5.26
C PRO A 17 -1.97 -8.71 5.21
N ASN A 18 -2.10 -10.04 5.33
CA ASN A 18 -3.41 -10.69 5.39
C ASN A 18 -4.18 -10.38 6.69
N ALA A 19 -5.45 -10.77 6.74
CA ALA A 19 -6.32 -10.50 7.88
C ALA A 19 -5.83 -11.14 9.20
N ALA A 20 -5.17 -12.31 9.15
CA ALA A 20 -4.66 -12.99 10.34
C ALA A 20 -3.51 -12.18 10.98
N VAL A 21 -2.58 -11.69 10.16
CA VAL A 21 -1.48 -10.82 10.61
C VAL A 21 -2.01 -9.50 11.18
N LEU A 22 -3.02 -8.90 10.54
CA LEU A 22 -3.67 -7.68 11.04
C LEU A 22 -4.30 -7.90 12.42
N LYS A 23 -5.02 -9.00 12.61
CA LYS A 23 -5.67 -9.35 13.90
C LYS A 23 -4.67 -9.65 15.01
N ALA A 24 -3.51 -10.23 14.67
CA ALA A 24 -2.46 -10.55 15.64
C ALA A 24 -1.72 -9.31 16.17
N GLY A 25 -1.86 -8.14 15.53
CA GLY A 25 -1.18 -6.91 15.95
C GLY A 25 0.35 -6.96 15.84
N ALA A 26 0.91 -8.01 15.22
CA ALA A 26 2.33 -8.34 15.21
C ALA A 26 3.15 -7.49 14.20
N PHE A 27 2.79 -6.23 13.99
CA PHE A 27 3.27 -5.42 12.86
C PHE A 27 4.79 -5.21 12.85
N ARG A 28 5.40 -5.02 14.02
CA ARG A 28 6.85 -4.85 14.16
C ARG A 28 7.59 -6.16 13.91
N LEU A 29 7.01 -7.27 14.38
CA LEU A 29 7.57 -8.60 14.19
C LEU A 29 7.56 -9.01 12.72
N VAL A 30 6.52 -8.63 11.96
CA VAL A 30 6.46 -8.89 10.50
C VAL A 30 7.62 -8.20 9.80
N ALA A 31 7.80 -6.89 10.01
CA ALA A 31 8.93 -6.16 9.44
C ALA A 31 10.28 -6.81 9.79
N ALA A 32 10.51 -7.12 11.06
CA ALA A 32 11.76 -7.74 11.51
C ALA A 32 11.97 -9.15 10.94
N ARG A 33 10.93 -9.99 10.90
CA ARG A 33 11.00 -11.38 10.42
C ARG A 33 11.33 -11.47 8.93
N PHE A 34 10.79 -10.56 8.13
CA PHE A 34 10.94 -10.57 6.67
C PHE A 34 11.97 -9.54 6.17
N GLY A 35 12.67 -8.84 7.06
CA GLY A 35 13.63 -7.80 6.68
C GLY A 35 13.01 -6.61 5.95
N LEU A 36 11.73 -6.32 6.20
CA LEU A 36 10.98 -5.29 5.48
C LEU A 36 10.97 -3.95 6.22
N THR A 37 10.92 -2.87 5.45
CA THR A 37 10.69 -1.51 5.98
C THR A 37 9.20 -1.23 6.07
N LYS A 38 8.73 -0.56 7.12
CA LYS A 38 7.32 -0.18 7.27
C LYS A 38 7.12 1.25 6.81
N ILE A 39 6.09 1.53 5.99
CA ILE A 39 5.90 2.86 5.39
C ILE A 39 5.71 3.95 6.46
N ALA A 40 4.89 3.64 7.46
CA ALA A 40 4.68 4.49 8.63
C ALA A 40 4.17 3.66 9.82
N PRO A 41 4.22 4.20 11.06
CA PRO A 41 3.81 3.48 12.26
C PRO A 41 2.40 2.89 12.20
N HIS A 42 1.43 3.63 11.65
CA HIS A 42 0.01 3.23 11.61
C HIS A 42 -0.49 2.78 10.22
N SER A 43 0.35 2.85 9.19
CA SER A 43 -0.09 2.51 7.82
C SER A 43 -0.17 1.01 7.56
N HIS A 44 0.46 0.18 8.39
CA HIS A 44 0.46 -1.30 8.25
C HIS A 44 0.77 -1.82 6.83
N LEU A 45 1.54 -1.03 6.07
CA LEU A 45 2.10 -1.36 4.78
C LEU A 45 3.61 -1.48 4.94
N TYR A 46 4.20 -2.42 4.20
CA TYR A 46 5.64 -2.64 4.20
C TYR A 46 6.21 -2.45 2.80
N THR A 47 7.52 -2.32 2.70
CA THR A 47 8.22 -2.06 1.45
C THR A 47 9.65 -2.60 1.44
N SER A 48 10.15 -2.91 0.24
CA SER A 48 11.54 -3.31 -0.02
C SER A 48 11.92 -3.07 -1.49
N ASP A 49 13.22 -3.14 -1.78
CA ASP A 49 13.75 -3.03 -3.15
C ASP A 49 13.68 -4.36 -3.90
N GLU A 50 13.83 -5.47 -3.18
CA GLU A 50 13.71 -6.84 -3.69
C GLU A 50 12.41 -7.50 -3.23
N VAL A 51 11.85 -8.40 -4.04
CA VAL A 51 10.59 -9.07 -3.73
C VAL A 51 10.75 -10.13 -2.62
N CYS A 52 9.94 -10.01 -1.57
CA CYS A 52 9.83 -10.99 -0.49
C CYS A 52 8.62 -11.91 -0.75
N TRP A 53 8.86 -13.03 -1.41
CA TRP A 53 7.79 -13.95 -1.82
C TRP A 53 7.09 -14.69 -0.68
N ASP A 54 7.78 -14.91 0.43
CA ASP A 54 7.23 -15.65 1.58
C ASP A 54 6.38 -14.75 2.50
N PHE A 55 6.11 -13.51 2.07
CA PHE A 55 5.32 -12.57 2.84
C PHE A 55 3.87 -13.06 3.02
N PRO A 56 3.32 -13.08 4.25
CA PRO A 56 1.98 -13.56 4.54
C PRO A 56 0.90 -12.52 4.18
N GLY A 57 0.69 -12.34 2.88
CA GLY A 57 -0.26 -11.36 2.36
C GLY A 57 -0.16 -11.17 0.86
N ARG A 58 -0.50 -9.97 0.41
CA ARG A 58 -0.47 -9.57 -0.99
C ARG A 58 0.82 -8.80 -1.29
N ILE A 59 1.43 -9.08 -2.44
CA ILE A 59 2.65 -8.44 -2.91
C ILE A 59 2.31 -7.61 -4.14
N PHE A 60 2.87 -6.41 -4.20
CA PHE A 60 2.64 -5.48 -5.30
C PHE A 60 3.96 -4.84 -5.74
N SER A 61 4.08 -4.54 -7.02
CA SER A 61 5.13 -3.67 -7.56
C SER A 61 4.61 -2.23 -7.60
N LEU A 62 5.44 -1.30 -7.11
CA LEU A 62 5.15 0.13 -7.18
C LEU A 62 5.35 0.62 -8.60
N VAL A 63 4.34 1.31 -9.12
CA VAL A 63 4.37 1.96 -10.44
C VAL A 63 4.57 3.46 -10.27
N GLU A 64 3.82 4.10 -9.37
CA GLU A 64 3.91 5.55 -9.17
C GLU A 64 3.34 5.99 -7.81
N ILE A 65 3.80 7.13 -7.29
CA ILE A 65 3.31 7.79 -6.08
C ILE A 65 2.62 9.10 -6.44
N LEU A 66 1.30 9.17 -6.25
CA LEU A 66 0.49 10.32 -6.65
C LEU A 66 -0.07 11.11 -5.47
N LYS A 67 -0.33 12.40 -5.70
CA LYS A 67 -1.24 13.17 -4.85
C LYS A 67 -2.67 12.63 -4.99
N PRO A 68 -3.51 12.73 -3.95
CA PRO A 68 -4.86 12.17 -3.94
C PRO A 68 -5.87 13.08 -4.65
N ASP A 69 -5.67 13.28 -5.95
CA ASP A 69 -6.48 14.10 -6.85
C ASP A 69 -6.85 13.35 -8.13
N ALA A 70 -8.01 13.68 -8.71
CA ALA A 70 -8.56 12.97 -9.87
C ALA A 70 -7.73 13.16 -11.16
N LYS A 71 -7.03 14.30 -11.30
CA LYS A 71 -6.23 14.59 -12.50
C LYS A 71 -5.02 13.66 -12.56
N SER A 72 -4.29 13.54 -11.46
CA SER A 72 -3.14 12.63 -11.31
C SER A 72 -3.55 11.18 -11.57
N VAL A 73 -4.67 10.76 -10.98
CA VAL A 73 -5.21 9.39 -11.16
C VAL A 73 -5.58 9.14 -12.61
N LYS A 74 -6.29 10.05 -13.29
CA LYS A 74 -6.70 9.86 -14.70
C LYS A 74 -5.51 9.73 -15.65
N MET A 75 -4.37 10.35 -15.35
CA MET A 75 -3.15 10.21 -16.16
C MET A 75 -2.53 8.81 -16.07
N HIS A 76 -2.70 8.12 -14.94
CA HIS A 76 -2.09 6.80 -14.69
C HIS A 76 -3.10 5.64 -14.78
N VAL A 77 -4.39 5.95 -14.68
CA VAL A 77 -5.52 5.03 -14.75
C VAL A 77 -6.59 5.63 -15.66
N PRO A 78 -6.39 5.64 -16.99
CA PRO A 78 -7.27 6.37 -17.93
C PRO A 78 -8.71 5.87 -17.96
N ASP A 79 -8.93 4.57 -17.73
CA ASP A 79 -10.25 3.94 -17.67
C ASP A 79 -10.98 4.16 -16.32
N LEU A 80 -10.29 4.79 -15.36
CA LEU A 80 -10.71 5.03 -13.99
C LEU A 80 -11.23 3.77 -13.30
N LYS A 81 -10.64 2.60 -13.60
CA LYS A 81 -11.00 1.32 -12.98
C LYS A 81 -9.84 0.82 -12.12
N ALA A 82 -10.05 0.77 -10.81
CA ALA A 82 -9.03 0.28 -9.88
C ALA A 82 -9.61 -0.39 -8.64
N ASN A 83 -8.83 -1.31 -8.10
CA ASN A 83 -8.99 -1.81 -6.74
C ASN A 83 -8.40 -0.78 -5.77
N LEU A 84 -9.16 -0.36 -4.75
CA LEU A 84 -8.71 0.65 -3.79
C LEU A 84 -8.63 0.06 -2.39
N THR A 85 -7.46 0.19 -1.77
CA THR A 85 -7.23 -0.13 -0.35
C THR A 85 -6.89 1.15 0.40
N VAL A 86 -7.48 1.32 1.58
CA VAL A 86 -7.21 2.45 2.47
C VAL A 86 -6.50 1.98 3.73
N ARG A 87 -5.39 2.64 4.06
CA ARG A 87 -4.58 2.37 5.25
C ARG A 87 -4.03 3.67 5.85
N ASN A 88 -4.48 4.02 7.04
CA ASN A 88 -4.08 5.27 7.72
C ASN A 88 -4.28 6.48 6.79
N PHE A 89 -5.51 6.70 6.35
CA PHE A 89 -5.91 7.80 5.48
C PHE A 89 -7.26 8.35 5.99
N PRO A 90 -7.49 9.67 5.95
CA PRO A 90 -8.67 10.28 6.58
C PRO A 90 -10.01 9.90 5.91
N GLN A 91 -9.98 9.67 4.61
CA GLN A 91 -11.16 9.36 3.81
C GLN A 91 -11.36 7.84 3.68
N THR A 92 -12.61 7.41 3.74
CA THR A 92 -13.03 6.03 3.48
C THR A 92 -12.85 5.62 2.01
N VAL A 93 -12.95 4.32 1.73
CA VAL A 93 -12.93 3.80 0.35
C VAL A 93 -14.02 4.44 -0.50
N ALA A 94 -15.26 4.54 0.02
CA ALA A 94 -16.38 5.10 -0.72
C ALA A 94 -16.18 6.59 -1.06
N GLU A 95 -15.73 7.39 -0.09
CA GLU A 95 -15.45 8.81 -0.30
C GLU A 95 -14.32 9.02 -1.31
N LEU A 96 -13.24 8.23 -1.23
CA LEU A 96 -12.14 8.31 -2.18
C LEU A 96 -12.55 7.86 -3.58
N ARG A 97 -13.33 6.78 -3.72
CA ARG A 97 -13.86 6.36 -5.03
C ARG A 97 -14.67 7.47 -5.67
N LYS A 98 -15.56 8.12 -4.91
CA LYS A 98 -16.35 9.26 -5.39
C LYS A 98 -15.46 10.44 -5.79
N LYS A 99 -14.52 10.84 -4.92
CA LYS A 99 -13.59 11.96 -5.16
C LYS A 99 -12.71 11.76 -6.40
N LEU A 100 -12.24 10.54 -6.62
CA LEU A 100 -11.31 10.20 -7.70
C LEU A 100 -12.03 9.67 -8.96
N SER A 101 -13.37 9.61 -8.92
CA SER A 101 -14.21 9.02 -9.98
C SER A 101 -13.82 7.59 -10.35
N LEU A 102 -13.34 6.81 -9.36
CA LEU A 102 -12.86 5.45 -9.56
C LEU A 102 -13.99 4.41 -9.47
N ARG A 103 -14.11 3.62 -10.53
CA ARG A 103 -14.91 2.39 -10.56
C ARG A 103 -14.10 1.22 -10.02
N GLU A 104 -14.80 0.17 -9.60
CA GLU A 104 -14.19 -1.04 -9.05
C GLU A 104 -13.68 -2.01 -10.13
N GLY A 105 -12.61 -2.74 -9.79
CA GLY A 105 -12.00 -3.79 -10.61
C GLY A 105 -10.82 -3.33 -11.45
N GLY A 106 -10.49 -4.10 -12.49
CA GLY A 106 -9.30 -3.90 -13.31
C GLY A 106 -8.03 -4.45 -12.64
N ASP A 107 -6.90 -4.25 -13.30
CA ASP A 107 -5.62 -4.84 -12.89
C ASP A 107 -4.73 -3.86 -12.11
N THR A 108 -5.21 -2.64 -11.91
CA THR A 108 -4.53 -1.61 -11.11
C THR A 108 -5.01 -1.67 -9.67
N TYR A 109 -4.05 -1.62 -8.75
CA TYR A 109 -4.29 -1.56 -7.32
C TYR A 109 -3.75 -0.23 -6.78
N ILE A 110 -4.61 0.50 -6.07
CA ILE A 110 -4.27 1.77 -5.45
C ILE A 110 -4.28 1.58 -3.95
N MET A 111 -3.17 1.91 -3.30
CA MET A 111 -3.08 2.00 -1.84
C MET A 111 -3.09 3.47 -1.43
N ALA A 112 -4.19 3.92 -0.84
CA ALA A 112 -4.26 5.24 -0.23
C ALA A 112 -3.70 5.17 1.20
N THR A 113 -2.62 5.90 1.45
CA THR A 113 -1.92 5.86 2.74
C THR A 113 -1.28 7.18 3.15
N THR A 114 -0.84 7.23 4.42
CA THR A 114 0.02 8.28 4.95
C THR A 114 1.46 7.80 4.98
N LEU A 115 2.36 8.59 4.39
CA LEU A 115 3.81 8.37 4.43
C LEU A 115 4.41 8.81 5.76
N LEU A 116 5.69 8.49 5.99
CA LEU A 116 6.39 8.83 7.23
C LEU A 116 6.41 10.33 7.52
N ASN A 117 6.54 11.16 6.48
CA ASN A 117 6.51 12.62 6.58
C ASN A 117 5.09 13.21 6.80
N GLY A 118 4.06 12.37 6.96
CA GLY A 118 2.67 12.78 7.16
C GLY A 118 1.87 13.00 5.88
N ASP A 119 2.52 12.96 4.72
CA ASP A 119 1.87 13.16 3.43
C ASP A 119 0.85 12.08 3.11
N LYS A 120 -0.27 12.52 2.55
CA LYS A 120 -1.31 11.66 2.00
C LYS A 120 -0.99 11.38 0.54
N ARG A 121 -0.84 10.10 0.19
CA ARG A 121 -0.47 9.66 -1.16
C ARG A 121 -1.30 8.46 -1.62
N LEU A 122 -1.41 8.33 -2.92
CA LEU A 122 -1.93 7.16 -3.61
C LEU A 122 -0.75 6.42 -4.23
N LEU A 123 -0.52 5.17 -3.82
CA LEU A 123 0.50 4.31 -4.39
C LEU A 123 -0.17 3.49 -5.50
N ILE A 124 0.18 3.78 -6.74
CA ILE A 124 -0.29 3.05 -7.92
C ILE A 124 0.57 1.80 -8.05
N THR A 125 -0.06 0.65 -8.11
CA THR A 125 0.64 -0.63 -8.06
C THR A 125 0.02 -1.67 -8.99
N LYS A 126 0.82 -2.69 -9.31
CA LYS A 126 0.35 -3.93 -9.94
C LYS A 126 0.56 -5.09 -8.99
N LYS A 127 -0.39 -6.02 -8.97
CA LYS A 127 -0.26 -7.23 -8.16
C LYS A 127 0.83 -8.11 -8.76
N VAL A 128 1.72 -8.61 -7.90
CA VAL A 128 2.78 -9.54 -8.28
C VAL A 128 2.31 -10.96 -7.93
N SER A 129 2.50 -11.89 -8.86
CA SER A 129 2.21 -13.31 -8.69
C SER A 129 3.38 -14.13 -9.20
N ARG A 130 3.69 -15.25 -8.53
CA ARG A 130 4.56 -16.27 -9.10
C ARG A 130 3.82 -16.92 -10.28
N ILE A 131 4.54 -17.13 -11.38
CA ILE A 131 4.09 -17.96 -12.51
C ILE A 131 4.17 -19.42 -12.09
#